data_AF-A0A972DPB5-F1
#
_entry.id   AF-A0A972DPB5-F1
#
_cell.length_a   1.000
_cell.length_b   1.000
_cell.length_c   1.000
_cell.angle_alpha   90.00
_cell.angle_beta   90.00
_cell.angle_gamma   90.00
#
_symmetry.space_group_name_H-M   'P 1'
#
loop_
_entity.id
_entity.type
_entity.pdbx_description
1 polymer ?
#
loop_
_entity_poly.entity_id
_entity_poly.type
_entity_poly.pdbx_seq_one_letter_code
_entity_poly.pdbx_strand_id
1 'polypeptide(L)' 'QNRVTDHRINLTLYKLDAIMAGDLLPIIDGLLEYERQQLRDQFGAAK' A
#
# COMPACT_ATOMS: atom_id res chain seq x y z
N GLN A 1 -16.28 11.46 3.20
CA GLN A 1 -14.82 11.25 3.14
C GLN A 1 -14.58 10.01 2.27
N ASN A 2 -14.31 10.20 0.98
CA ASN A 2 -14.19 9.14 -0.05
C ASN A 2 -12.76 8.57 -0.06
N ARG A 3 -12.35 7.95 1.05
CA ARG A 3 -11.01 7.40 1.21
C ARG A 3 -11.01 6.01 1.83
N VAL A 4 -9.97 5.24 1.52
CA VAL A 4 -9.59 4.04 2.25
C VAL A 4 -8.21 4.27 2.86
N THR A 5 -8.01 3.78 4.08
CA THR A 5 -6.72 3.84 4.77
C THR A 5 -6.36 2.42 5.19
N ASP A 6 -5.19 1.95 4.75
CA ASP A 6 -4.57 0.73 5.25
C ASP A 6 -3.55 1.10 6.34
N HIS A 7 -3.88 0.79 7.59
CA HIS A 7 -3.05 1.13 8.74
C HIS A 7 -1.78 0.27 8.86
N ARG A 8 -1.71 -0.90 8.21
CA ARG A 8 -0.55 -1.79 8.30
C ARG A 8 0.68 -1.17 7.64
N ILE A 9 0.45 -0.43 6.56
CA ILE A 9 1.48 0.19 5.73
C ILE A 9 1.36 1.72 5.67
N ASN A 10 0.48 2.29 6.49
CA ASN A 10 0.15 3.73 6.51
C ASN A 10 -0.21 4.30 5.13
N LEU A 11 -0.95 3.52 4.32
CA LEU A 11 -1.39 3.92 2.98
C LEU A 11 -2.76 4.60 3.08
N THR A 12 -2.92 5.77 2.46
CA THR A 12 -4.23 6.41 2.32
C THR A 12 -4.52 6.68 0.85
N LEU A 13 -5.66 6.17 0.36
CA LEU A 13 -6.13 6.35 -1.01
C LEU A 13 -7.46 7.09 -1.01
N TYR A 14 -7.55 8.16 -1.81
CA TYR A 14 -8.77 8.97 -1.97
C TYR A 14 -9.62 8.47 -3.15
N LYS A 15 -9.85 7.15 -3.21
CA LYS A 15 -10.54 6.48 -4.33
C LYS A 15 -11.47 5.37 -3.82
N LEU A 16 -12.18 5.61 -2.71
CA LEU A 16 -13.00 4.57 -2.06
C LEU A 16 -14.06 4.00 -3.03
N ASP A 17 -14.75 4.84 -3.81
CA ASP A 17 -15.78 4.35 -4.74
C ASP A 17 -15.23 3.38 -5.80
N ALA A 18 -14.06 3.69 -6.38
CA ALA A 18 -13.42 2.83 -7.38
C ALA A 18 -12.96 1.50 -6.77
N ILE A 19 -12.39 1.56 -5.57
CA ILE A 19 -11.97 0.38 -4.80
C ILE A 19 -13.17 -0.51 -4.48
N MET A 20 -14.28 0.09 -4.02
CA MET A 20 -15.54 -0.62 -3.74
C MET A 20 -16.18 -1.20 -5.00
N ALA A 21 -15.92 -0.61 -6.18
CA ALA A 21 -16.32 -1.14 -7.48
C ALA A 21 -15.40 -2.26 -8.00
N GLY A 22 -14.32 -2.61 -7.27
CA GLY A 22 -13.40 -3.70 -7.60
C GLY A 22 -12.06 -3.27 -8.19
N ASP A 23 -11.77 -1.97 -8.29
CA ASP A 23 -10.45 -1.47 -8.69
C ASP A 23 -9.45 -1.59 -7.53
N LEU A 24 -8.93 -2.80 -7.34
CA LEU A 24 -8.02 -3.14 -6.25
C LEU A 24 -6.54 -2.91 -6.59
N LEU A 25 -6.21 -2.60 -7.85
CA LEU A 25 -4.83 -2.35 -8.30
C LEU A 25 -4.10 -1.32 -7.41
N PRO A 26 -4.70 -0.17 -7.05
CA PRO A 26 -4.03 0.82 -6.20
C PRO A 26 -3.67 0.31 -4.79
N ILE A 27 -4.43 -0.63 -4.25
CA ILE A 27 -4.15 -1.26 -2.95
C ILE A 27 -3.01 -2.26 -3.10
N ILE A 28 -3.08 -3.12 -4.13
CA ILE A 28 -2.08 -4.15 -4.40
C ILE A 28 -0.71 -3.51 -4.65
N ASP A 29 -0.66 -2.47 -5.47
CA ASP A 29 0.58 -1.75 -5.77
C ASP A 29 1.20 -1.11 -4.52
N GLY A 30 0.36 -0.53 -3.65
CA GLY A 30 0.82 0.04 -2.39
C GLY A 30 1.41 -1.01 -1.44
N LEU A 31 0.79 -2.20 -1.35
CA LEU A 31 1.29 -3.32 -0.56
C LEU A 31 2.61 -3.87 -1.11
N LEU A 32 2.71 -4.04 -2.43
CA LEU A 32 3.95 -4.51 -3.08
C LEU A 32 5.10 -3.53 -2.90
N GLU A 33 4.83 -2.23 -2.99
CA GLU A 33 5.86 -1.21 -2.75
C GLU A 33 6.36 -1.25 -1.31
N TYR A 34 5.44 -1.36 -0.35
CA TYR A 34 5.80 -1.51 1.05
C TYR A 34 6.66 -2.76 1.29
N GLU A 35 6.27 -3.92 0.73
CA GLU A 35 7.04 -5.15 0.86
C GLU A 35 8.45 -5.01 0.26
N ARG A 36 8.57 -4.39 -0.93
CA ARG A 36 9.86 -4.11 -1.56
C ARG A 36 10.74 -3.20 -0.71
N GLN A 37 10.16 -2.21 -0.04
CA GLN A 37 10.88 -1.34 0.89
C GLN A 37 11.35 -2.11 2.12
N GLN A 38 10.47 -2.90 2.75
CA GLN A 38 10.83 -3.75 3.89
C GLN A 38 11.97 -4.71 3.56
N LEU A 39 11.92 -5.33 2.37
CA LEU A 39 12.95 -6.24 1.90
C LEU A 39 14.29 -5.52 1.69
N ARG A 40 14.26 -4.32 1.09
CA ARG A 40 15.46 -3.48 0.92
C ARG A 40 16.06 -3.07 2.25
N ASP A 41 15.24 -2.70 3.23
CA ASP A 41 15.72 -2.33 4.56
C ASP A 41 16.34 -3.54 5.28
N GLN A 42 15.72 -4.71 5.16
CA GLN A 42 16.24 -5.96 5.71
C GLN A 42 17.61 -6.34 5.13
N PHE A 43 17.80 -6.21 3.81
CA PHE A 43 19.08 -6.52 3.16
C PHE A 43 20.09 -5.35 3.20
N GLY A 44 19.63 -4.11 3.36
CA GLY A 44 20.45 -2.91 3.47
C GLY A 44 21.01 -2.68 4.88
N ALA A 45 20.32 -3.17 5.92
CA ALA A 45 20.76 -3.13 7.31
C ALA A 45 21.84 -4.18 7.64
N ALA A 46 22.15 -5.09 6.72
CA ALA A 46 23.20 -6.10 6.88
C ALA A 46 24.62 -5.58 6.54
N LYS A 47 24.83 -4.26 6.49
CA LYS A 47 26.13 -3.63 6.25
C LYS A 47 26.60 -2.78 7.43
#